data_AF-A0AAJ0C824-F1
#
_entry.id   AF-A0AAJ0C824-F1
#
_cell.length_a   1.000
_cell.length_b   1.000
_cell.length_c   1.000
_cell.angle_alpha   90.00
_cell.angle_beta   90.00
_cell.angle_gamma   90.00
#
_symmetry.space_group_name_H-M   'P 1'
#
loop_
_entity.id
_entity.type
_entity.pdbx_description
1 polymer ?
#
loop_
_entity_poly.entity_id
_entity_poly.type
_entity_poly.pdbx_seq_one_letter_code
_entity_poly.pdbx_strand_id
1 'polypeptide(L)'
;MDPSFHEARTRFSNPKAPESPTQQKTKFQRKLERNPYAQALASPIRHCSVTGVVLPRYFLQDFNLVTHPETGQPWWISPSLTSDEKPRTPAEQTSELREDSPVRPQESETGTQAPKGKKPAGPTGYVLSRQQLLKEFQEGSRFLYSKAHQKRLLRQNNPHRVGSVLKRAVWREDMDSFLLELMRRRIVEGLLYFSELCEREDRKYLIRCGSWEEIKSHDHRGCVLWLGQDTSAPQVDRSDQQAQTGPGQLATLDIEGGRFGGKLAVHNLRNLLGEDHLARLKESSNVLREGNLFLLGRRRTVELQLKLWKLEGYVARF
;
A
#
# COMPACT_ATOMS: atom_id res chain seq x y z
N MET A 1 -36.67 -16.61 -31.87
CA MET A 1 -36.48 -16.33 -30.42
C MET A 1 -36.33 -14.83 -30.25
N ASP A 2 -36.92 -14.26 -29.20
CA ASP A 2 -36.93 -12.81 -28.94
C ASP A 2 -35.58 -12.33 -28.38
N PRO A 3 -34.88 -11.40 -29.04
CA PRO A 3 -33.59 -10.87 -28.57
C PRO A 3 -33.69 -10.15 -27.21
N SER A 4 -34.85 -9.57 -26.87
CA SER A 4 -35.07 -8.89 -25.60
C SER A 4 -35.01 -9.85 -24.40
N PHE A 5 -35.42 -11.10 -24.60
CA PHE A 5 -35.37 -12.16 -23.59
C PHE A 5 -33.92 -12.56 -23.25
N HIS A 6 -33.04 -12.64 -24.26
CA HIS A 6 -31.62 -12.92 -24.04
C HIS A 6 -30.90 -11.76 -23.36
N GLU A 7 -31.24 -10.51 -23.72
CA GLU A 7 -30.70 -9.32 -23.07
C GLU A 7 -31.13 -9.23 -21.59
N ALA A 8 -32.41 -9.46 -21.30
CA ALA A 8 -32.93 -9.49 -19.93
C ALA A 8 -32.30 -10.59 -19.05
N ARG A 9 -31.92 -11.73 -19.65
CA ARG A 9 -31.25 -12.84 -18.96
C ARG A 9 -29.76 -12.58 -18.74
N THR A 10 -29.11 -11.89 -19.67
CA THR A 10 -27.66 -11.63 -19.63
C THR A 10 -27.28 -10.32 -18.93
N ARG A 11 -28.20 -9.36 -18.76
CA ARG A 11 -27.95 -8.06 -18.12
C ARG A 11 -27.34 -8.13 -16.72
N PHE A 12 -27.65 -9.18 -15.95
CA PHE A 12 -27.11 -9.38 -14.60
C PHE A 12 -25.82 -10.22 -14.57
N SER A 13 -25.51 -10.91 -15.68
CA SER A 13 -24.28 -11.68 -15.85
C SER A 13 -23.17 -10.85 -16.51
N ASN A 14 -23.54 -9.85 -17.29
CA ASN A 14 -22.60 -8.92 -17.88
C ASN A 14 -22.09 -7.96 -16.80
N PRO A 15 -20.77 -7.72 -16.72
CA PRO A 15 -20.25 -6.68 -15.84
C PRO A 15 -20.89 -5.34 -16.23
N LYS A 16 -21.19 -4.51 -15.22
CA LYS A 16 -21.67 -3.15 -15.44
C LYS A 16 -20.75 -2.46 -16.45
N ALA A 17 -21.35 -1.79 -17.43
CA ALA A 17 -20.59 -1.05 -18.42
C ALA A 17 -19.58 -0.14 -17.69
N PRO A 18 -18.31 -0.09 -18.13
CA PRO A 18 -17.33 0.79 -17.52
C PRO A 18 -17.87 2.21 -17.55
N GLU A 19 -17.66 2.96 -16.47
CA GLU A 19 -18.00 4.38 -16.42
C GLU A 19 -17.41 5.06 -17.66
N SER A 20 -18.22 5.84 -18.37
CA SER A 20 -17.73 6.52 -19.56
C SER A 20 -16.62 7.49 -19.15
N PRO A 21 -15.49 7.54 -19.88
CA PRO A 21 -14.39 8.47 -19.57
C PRO A 21 -14.84 9.94 -19.61
N THR A 22 -16.00 10.22 -20.20
CA THR A 22 -16.63 11.53 -20.32
C THR A 22 -17.38 11.97 -19.06
N GLN A 23 -17.73 11.05 -18.15
CA GLN A 23 -18.49 11.42 -16.96
C GLN A 23 -17.58 12.12 -15.95
N GLN A 24 -17.73 13.44 -15.82
CA GLN A 24 -16.94 14.22 -14.88
C GLN A 24 -17.22 13.76 -13.45
N LYS A 25 -16.18 13.28 -12.78
CA LYS A 25 -16.26 12.85 -11.39
C LYS A 25 -16.66 14.03 -10.51
N THR A 26 -17.62 13.79 -9.61
CA THR A 26 -17.99 14.78 -8.59
C THR A 26 -16.79 15.12 -7.70
N LYS A 27 -16.81 16.32 -7.09
CA LYS A 27 -15.78 16.72 -6.13
C LYS A 27 -15.59 15.70 -5.00
N PHE A 28 -16.69 15.07 -4.56
CA PHE A 28 -16.66 14.00 -3.56
C PHE A 28 -15.94 12.75 -4.07
N GLN A 29 -16.29 12.25 -5.27
CA GLN A 29 -15.61 11.09 -5.89
C GLN A 29 -14.11 11.32 -6.05
N ARG A 30 -13.70 12.50 -6.56
CA ARG A 30 -12.28 12.86 -6.66
C ARG A 30 -11.55 12.85 -5.32
N LYS A 31 -12.22 13.30 -4.25
CA LYS A 31 -11.66 13.27 -2.88
C LYS A 31 -11.60 11.85 -2.32
N LEU A 32 -12.62 11.04 -2.58
CA LEU A 32 -12.69 9.65 -2.14
C LEU A 32 -11.59 8.81 -2.80
N GLU A 33 -11.35 9.01 -4.10
CA GLU A 33 -10.26 8.37 -4.84
C GLU A 33 -8.87 8.79 -4.35
N ARG A 34 -8.73 9.98 -3.76
CA ARG A 34 -7.46 10.44 -3.19
C ARG A 34 -7.26 9.95 -1.76
N ASN A 35 -8.27 9.37 -1.13
CA ASN A 35 -8.20 8.94 0.26
C ASN A 35 -7.69 7.48 0.35
N PRO A 36 -6.47 7.23 0.89
CA PRO A 36 -5.93 5.88 1.01
C PRO A 36 -6.80 4.99 1.92
N TYR A 37 -7.38 5.53 2.99
CA TYR A 37 -8.26 4.77 3.90
C TYR A 37 -9.51 4.26 3.20
N ALA A 38 -10.12 5.11 2.37
CA ALA A 38 -11.29 4.72 1.58
C ALA A 38 -10.93 3.61 0.58
N GLN A 39 -9.77 3.71 -0.09
CA GLN A 39 -9.31 2.67 -1.02
C GLN A 39 -9.03 1.33 -0.32
N ALA A 40 -8.41 1.36 0.86
CA ALA A 40 -8.16 0.17 1.66
C ALA A 40 -9.45 -0.53 2.07
N LEU A 41 -10.43 0.23 2.57
CA LEU A 41 -11.73 -0.29 3.00
C LEU A 41 -12.58 -0.78 1.82
N ALA A 42 -12.45 -0.15 0.66
CA ALA A 42 -13.13 -0.57 -0.57
C ALA A 42 -12.54 -1.86 -1.17
N SER A 43 -11.40 -2.35 -0.67
CA SER A 43 -10.83 -3.61 -1.15
C SER A 43 -11.74 -4.81 -0.83
N PRO A 44 -11.76 -5.85 -1.67
CA PRO A 44 -12.66 -6.98 -1.46
C PRO A 44 -12.48 -7.64 -0.09
N ILE A 45 -13.58 -7.94 0.59
CA ILE A 45 -13.57 -8.64 1.87
C ILE A 45 -13.04 -10.07 1.67
N ARG A 46 -12.15 -10.50 2.56
CA ARG A 46 -11.50 -11.81 2.57
C ARG A 46 -11.44 -12.36 3.98
N HIS A 47 -11.41 -13.68 4.08
CA HIS A 47 -11.29 -14.41 5.34
C HIS A 47 -9.81 -14.74 5.61
N CYS A 48 -9.34 -14.49 6.83
CA CYS A 48 -8.05 -14.94 7.29
C CYS A 48 -8.11 -16.42 7.65
N SER A 49 -7.38 -17.25 6.91
CA SER A 49 -7.36 -18.72 7.09
C SER A 49 -6.83 -19.19 8.44
N VAL A 50 -6.18 -18.31 9.20
CA VAL A 50 -5.49 -18.64 10.45
C VAL A 50 -6.29 -18.16 11.65
N THR A 51 -6.65 -16.87 11.69
CA THR A 51 -7.35 -16.26 12.82
C THR A 51 -8.87 -16.28 12.68
N GLY A 52 -9.41 -16.62 11.51
CA GLY A 52 -10.85 -16.61 11.23
C GLY A 52 -11.43 -15.21 10.97
N VAL A 53 -10.62 -14.16 11.13
CA VAL A 53 -11.04 -12.77 10.98
C VAL A 53 -11.43 -12.47 9.52
N VAL A 54 -12.52 -11.73 9.33
CA VAL A 54 -13.00 -11.30 8.02
C VAL A 54 -12.75 -9.80 7.86
N LEU A 55 -11.85 -9.43 6.95
CA LEU A 55 -11.42 -8.05 6.72
C LEU A 55 -11.24 -7.76 5.23
N PRO A 56 -11.26 -6.48 4.80
CA PRO A 56 -10.81 -6.09 3.47
C PRO A 56 -9.41 -6.65 3.17
N ARG A 57 -9.20 -7.12 1.93
CA ARG A 57 -7.95 -7.78 1.48
C ARG A 57 -6.71 -6.96 1.83
N TYR A 58 -6.81 -5.63 1.82
CA TYR A 58 -5.70 -4.75 2.14
C TYR A 58 -5.05 -5.04 3.50
N PHE A 59 -5.85 -5.37 4.53
CA PHE A 59 -5.37 -5.68 5.88
C PHE A 59 -4.82 -7.11 6.03
N LEU A 60 -4.87 -7.89 4.95
CA LEU A 60 -4.39 -9.25 4.91
C LEU A 60 -3.14 -9.34 4.02
N GLN A 61 -2.26 -10.24 4.39
CA GLN A 61 -1.15 -10.68 3.57
C GLN A 61 -1.59 -11.87 2.71
N ASP A 62 -1.33 -11.79 1.41
CA ASP A 62 -1.62 -12.86 0.49
C ASP A 62 -0.42 -13.80 0.32
N PHE A 63 -0.72 -15.09 0.19
CA PHE A 63 0.26 -16.13 -0.06
C PHE A 63 -0.22 -17.06 -1.17
N ASN A 64 0.63 -17.28 -2.15
CA ASN A 64 0.43 -18.23 -3.24
C ASN A 64 1.53 -19.29 -3.21
N LEU A 65 1.22 -20.44 -3.81
CA LEU A 65 2.22 -21.45 -4.11
C LEU A 65 2.79 -21.20 -5.50
N VAL A 66 4.11 -21.10 -5.59
CA VAL A 66 4.86 -20.99 -6.84
C VAL A 66 5.93 -22.06 -6.85
N THR A 67 6.18 -22.68 -7.99
CA THR A 67 7.28 -23.64 -8.15
C THR A 67 8.61 -22.90 -8.15
N HIS A 68 9.51 -23.29 -7.25
CA HIS A 68 10.86 -22.77 -7.24
C HIS A 68 11.59 -23.16 -8.53
N PRO A 69 12.30 -22.24 -9.21
CA PRO A 69 12.87 -22.49 -10.53
C PRO A 69 13.95 -23.59 -10.51
N GLU A 70 14.79 -23.61 -9.48
CA GLU A 70 15.91 -24.58 -9.39
C GLU A 70 15.50 -25.93 -8.75
N THR A 71 14.80 -25.90 -7.61
CA THR A 71 14.45 -27.12 -6.87
C THR A 71 13.16 -27.80 -7.34
N GLY A 72 12.34 -27.11 -8.14
CA GLY A 72 11.01 -27.59 -8.58
C GLY A 72 9.99 -27.78 -7.45
N GLN A 73 10.35 -27.43 -6.19
CA GLN A 73 9.46 -27.57 -5.06
C GLN A 73 8.46 -26.40 -4.97
N PRO A 74 7.24 -26.62 -4.47
CA PRO A 74 6.28 -25.54 -4.27
C PRO A 74 6.69 -24.69 -3.05
N TRP A 75 6.82 -23.39 -3.23
CA TRP A 75 7.18 -22.42 -2.19
C TRP A 75 6.05 -21.45 -1.95
N TRP A 76 5.85 -21.07 -0.68
CA TRP A 76 4.94 -19.99 -0.32
C TRP A 76 5.58 -18.64 -0.63
N ILE A 77 4.90 -17.84 -1.44
CA ILE A 77 5.36 -16.51 -1.84
C ILE A 77 4.21 -15.52 -1.70
N SER A 78 4.54 -14.28 -1.30
CA SER A 78 3.59 -13.18 -1.26
C SER A 78 3.56 -12.41 -2.58
N PRO A 79 2.61 -12.70 -3.50
CA PRO A 79 2.62 -12.15 -4.85
C PRO A 79 2.48 -10.61 -4.88
N SER A 80 1.76 -10.02 -3.92
CA SER A 80 1.58 -8.56 -3.85
C SER A 80 2.86 -7.78 -3.57
N LEU A 81 3.89 -8.47 -3.08
CA LEU A 81 5.18 -7.88 -2.71
C LEU A 81 6.26 -8.25 -3.73
N THR A 82 6.24 -9.50 -4.21
CA THR A 82 7.25 -10.01 -5.15
C THR A 82 7.01 -9.61 -6.59
N SER A 83 5.79 -9.24 -6.96
CA SER A 83 5.53 -8.72 -8.31
C SER A 83 6.15 -7.33 -8.44
N ASP A 84 7.04 -7.17 -9.41
CA ASP A 84 7.63 -5.89 -9.76
C ASP A 84 6.58 -5.03 -10.47
N GLU A 85 5.64 -4.47 -9.70
CA GLU A 85 4.80 -3.40 -10.19
C GLU A 85 5.69 -2.16 -10.28
N LYS A 86 6.36 -2.01 -11.44
CA LYS A 86 6.97 -0.72 -11.79
C LYS A 86 5.90 0.36 -11.63
N PRO A 87 6.22 1.51 -11.02
CA PRO A 87 5.32 2.66 -11.02
C PRO A 87 4.86 2.91 -12.46
N ARG A 88 3.55 2.98 -12.68
CA ARG A 88 2.95 3.09 -14.02
C ARG A 88 3.67 4.19 -14.81
N THR A 89 4.21 3.83 -15.97
CA THR A 89 4.97 4.73 -16.84
C THR A 89 4.08 5.88 -17.36
N PRO A 90 4.67 7.04 -17.72
CA PRO A 90 3.92 8.26 -18.07
C PRO A 90 2.88 8.08 -19.19
N ALA A 91 3.10 7.14 -20.11
CA ALA A 91 2.25 6.95 -21.30
C ALA A 91 0.84 6.43 -21.01
N GLU A 92 0.62 5.69 -19.91
CA GLU A 92 -0.74 5.25 -19.52
C GLU A 92 -1.54 6.32 -18.76
N GLN A 93 -0.95 7.49 -18.49
CA GLN A 93 -1.57 8.58 -17.72
C GLN A 93 -1.52 9.94 -18.42
N THR A 94 -1.03 10.03 -19.66
CA THR A 94 -1.04 11.29 -20.42
C THR A 94 -2.47 11.83 -20.65
N SER A 95 -3.49 10.98 -20.57
CA SER A 95 -4.90 11.39 -20.60
C SER A 95 -5.36 12.10 -19.31
N GLU A 96 -4.64 11.98 -18.19
CA GLU A 96 -4.99 12.59 -16.90
C GLU A 96 -4.29 13.95 -16.64
N LEU A 97 -3.45 14.43 -17.57
CA LEU A 97 -2.69 15.69 -17.43
C LEU A 97 -3.47 16.96 -17.83
N ARG A 98 -4.75 16.85 -18.22
CA ARG A 98 -5.56 17.98 -18.74
C ARG A 98 -6.62 18.55 -17.77
N GLU A 99 -6.55 18.29 -16.47
CA GLU A 99 -7.60 18.76 -15.54
C GLU A 99 -7.51 20.24 -15.10
N ASP A 100 -6.51 21.04 -15.51
CA ASP A 100 -6.36 22.44 -15.06
C ASP A 100 -6.36 23.53 -16.16
N SER A 101 -6.93 23.31 -17.36
CA SER A 101 -7.19 24.40 -18.32
C SER A 101 -8.37 24.13 -19.28
N PRO A 102 -9.18 25.14 -19.64
CA PRO A 102 -10.40 24.94 -20.42
C PRO A 102 -10.11 25.08 -21.92
N VAL A 103 -9.78 23.98 -22.63
CA VAL A 103 -9.84 23.97 -24.10
C VAL A 103 -10.40 22.64 -24.62
N ARG A 104 -11.36 22.79 -25.56
CA ARG A 104 -12.23 21.82 -26.23
C ARG A 104 -11.50 20.60 -26.83
N PRO A 105 -12.03 19.35 -26.76
CA PRO A 105 -11.41 18.20 -27.41
C PRO A 105 -11.92 17.98 -28.86
N GLN A 106 -10.98 17.66 -29.76
CA GLN A 106 -11.24 16.91 -30.99
C GLN A 106 -10.94 15.42 -30.74
N GLU A 107 -11.76 14.58 -31.34
CA GLU A 107 -11.83 13.12 -31.18
C GLU A 107 -10.61 12.40 -31.77
N SER A 108 -10.16 11.34 -31.10
CA SER A 108 -9.50 10.21 -31.75
C SER A 108 -9.69 8.97 -30.87
N GLU A 109 -10.33 7.98 -31.47
CA GLU A 109 -10.68 6.70 -30.90
C GLU A 109 -9.44 5.81 -30.80
N THR A 110 -9.07 5.40 -29.59
CA THR A 110 -8.42 4.09 -29.39
C THR A 110 -8.71 3.63 -27.96
N GLY A 111 -9.50 2.56 -27.83
CA GLY A 111 -9.92 2.02 -26.54
C GLY A 111 -8.75 1.37 -25.80
N THR A 112 -8.23 2.04 -24.78
CA THR A 112 -7.27 1.44 -23.84
C THR A 112 -8.00 1.00 -22.58
N GLN A 113 -8.18 -0.32 -22.44
CA GLN A 113 -8.68 -0.95 -21.23
C GLN A 113 -7.69 -0.72 -20.07
N ALA A 114 -8.21 -0.36 -18.90
CA ALA A 114 -7.43 -0.26 -17.67
C ALA A 114 -6.62 -1.55 -17.41
N PRO A 115 -5.36 -1.47 -16.92
CA PRO A 115 -4.53 -2.63 -16.73
C PRO A 115 -5.13 -3.53 -15.63
N LYS A 116 -5.70 -4.66 -16.05
CA LYS A 116 -6.08 -5.75 -15.16
C LYS A 116 -4.81 -6.28 -14.52
N GLY A 117 -4.64 -6.07 -13.21
CA GLY A 117 -3.55 -6.67 -12.44
C GLY A 117 -3.47 -8.17 -12.75
N LYS A 118 -2.26 -8.69 -12.98
CA LYS A 118 -2.03 -10.10 -13.36
C LYS A 118 -2.77 -10.99 -12.36
N LYS A 119 -3.70 -11.81 -12.85
CA LYS A 119 -4.43 -12.76 -11.98
C LYS A 119 -3.39 -13.66 -11.31
N PRO A 120 -3.52 -13.94 -10.01
CA PRO A 120 -2.61 -14.86 -9.33
C PRO A 120 -2.62 -16.21 -10.05
N ALA A 121 -1.44 -16.80 -10.25
CA ALA A 121 -1.25 -18.05 -10.99
C ALA A 121 -1.85 -19.29 -10.29
N GLY A 122 -2.50 -19.12 -9.14
CA GLY A 122 -3.06 -20.20 -8.34
C GLY A 122 -3.95 -19.68 -7.20
N PRO A 123 -4.50 -20.60 -6.38
CA PRO A 123 -5.32 -20.21 -5.25
C PRO A 123 -4.50 -19.42 -4.23
N THR A 124 -5.10 -18.36 -3.70
CA THR A 124 -4.47 -17.43 -2.75
C THR A 124 -5.00 -17.66 -1.35
N GLY A 125 -4.08 -17.88 -0.40
CA GLY A 125 -4.37 -17.88 1.03
C GLY A 125 -4.18 -16.49 1.61
N TYR A 126 -5.00 -16.13 2.60
CA TYR A 126 -4.91 -14.83 3.27
C TYR A 126 -4.64 -15.00 4.76
N VAL A 127 -3.69 -14.22 5.28
CA VAL A 127 -3.31 -14.14 6.70
C VAL A 127 -3.43 -12.71 7.15
N LEU A 128 -3.71 -12.45 8.44
CA LEU A 128 -3.65 -11.09 8.96
C LEU A 128 -2.23 -10.52 8.74
N SER A 129 -2.13 -9.31 8.19
CA SER A 129 -0.83 -8.68 7.89
C SER A 129 -0.18 -8.15 9.18
N ARG A 130 0.40 -9.05 9.98
CA ARG A 130 1.11 -8.73 11.23
C ARG A 130 2.38 -9.55 11.37
N GLN A 131 3.47 -8.90 11.73
CA GLN A 131 4.77 -9.57 11.89
C GLN A 131 4.75 -10.62 12.99
N GLN A 132 4.19 -10.28 14.16
CA GLN A 132 4.13 -11.20 15.31
C GLN A 132 3.43 -12.52 14.97
N LEU A 133 2.30 -12.45 14.24
CA LEU A 133 1.56 -13.64 13.81
C LEU A 133 2.38 -14.53 12.87
N LEU A 134 3.16 -13.94 11.97
CA LEU A 134 4.01 -14.69 11.05
C LEU A 134 5.25 -15.26 11.75
N LYS A 135 5.78 -14.56 12.76
CA LYS A 135 6.86 -15.06 13.61
C LYS A 135 6.41 -16.29 14.40
N GLU A 136 5.18 -16.29 14.90
CA GLU A 136 4.58 -17.46 15.56
C GLU A 136 4.45 -18.68 14.64
N PHE A 137 4.39 -18.51 13.31
CA PHE A 137 4.36 -19.65 12.38
C PHE A 137 5.70 -20.40 12.35
N GLN A 138 6.80 -19.70 12.65
CA GLN A 138 8.16 -20.24 12.57
C GLN A 138 8.55 -20.95 13.86
N GLU A 139 8.23 -20.36 15.01
CA GLU A 139 8.71 -20.84 16.32
C GLU A 139 8.08 -22.17 16.78
N GLY A 140 7.22 -22.80 15.97
CA GLY A 140 6.61 -24.11 16.25
C GLY A 140 5.82 -24.18 17.55
N SER A 141 5.54 -23.02 18.15
CA SER A 141 5.16 -22.82 19.55
C SER A 141 3.81 -23.44 19.89
N ARG A 142 3.61 -23.73 21.18
CA ARG A 142 2.47 -24.40 21.85
C ARG A 142 1.07 -23.77 21.62
N PHE A 143 0.93 -22.82 20.70
CA PHE A 143 -0.33 -22.21 20.32
C PHE A 143 -1.11 -23.08 19.31
N LEU A 144 -2.43 -22.90 19.28
CA LEU A 144 -3.46 -23.65 18.52
C LEU A 144 -3.24 -23.80 16.99
N TYR A 145 -2.13 -23.25 16.45
CA TYR A 145 -1.86 -23.04 15.04
C TYR A 145 -0.57 -23.72 14.53
N SER A 146 0.29 -24.25 15.41
CA SER A 146 1.70 -24.60 15.11
C SER A 146 1.91 -25.68 14.05
N LYS A 147 1.09 -26.74 13.98
CA LYS A 147 1.33 -27.86 13.02
C LYS A 147 0.42 -27.89 11.79
N ALA A 148 -0.51 -26.94 11.66
CA ALA A 148 -1.55 -26.97 10.62
C ALA A 148 -1.70 -25.68 9.83
N HIS A 149 -0.94 -24.62 10.11
CA HIS A 149 -1.10 -23.31 9.48
C HIS A 149 -0.90 -23.36 7.95
N GLN A 150 0.16 -23.99 7.43
CA GLN A 150 0.38 -24.18 5.98
C GLN A 150 -0.79 -24.90 5.30
N LYS A 151 -1.35 -25.91 5.99
CA LYS A 151 -2.53 -26.65 5.50
C LYS A 151 -3.80 -25.79 5.58
N ARG A 152 -3.91 -24.87 6.54
CA ARG A 152 -5.08 -23.98 6.70
C ARG A 152 -5.10 -22.86 5.65
N LEU A 153 -3.94 -22.31 5.26
CA LEU A 153 -3.83 -21.19 4.30
C LEU A 153 -4.67 -21.39 3.04
N LEU A 154 -4.72 -22.60 2.50
CA LEU A 154 -5.47 -22.95 1.28
C LEU A 154 -6.60 -23.96 1.49
N ARG A 155 -6.94 -24.34 2.73
CA ARG A 155 -8.00 -25.34 3.00
C ARG A 155 -9.39 -24.90 2.55
N GLN A 156 -9.64 -23.60 2.40
CA GLN A 156 -10.91 -23.08 1.90
C GLN A 156 -11.03 -23.11 0.37
N ASN A 157 -9.92 -23.25 -0.36
CA ASN A 157 -9.92 -23.27 -1.82
C ASN A 157 -9.69 -24.71 -2.30
N ASN A 158 -10.79 -25.45 -2.48
CA ASN A 158 -10.86 -26.78 -3.10
C ASN A 158 -9.79 -27.80 -2.62
N PRO A 159 -9.94 -28.38 -1.42
CA PRO A 159 -8.91 -29.20 -0.76
C PRO A 159 -8.49 -30.46 -1.57
N HIS A 160 -9.34 -30.95 -2.47
CA HIS A 160 -9.08 -32.18 -3.23
C HIS A 160 -7.99 -32.03 -4.30
N ARG A 161 -7.78 -30.83 -4.84
CA ARG A 161 -6.76 -30.59 -5.89
C ARG A 161 -5.41 -30.15 -5.36
N VAL A 162 -5.38 -29.49 -4.20
CA VAL A 162 -4.17 -28.84 -3.68
C VAL A 162 -3.49 -29.64 -2.56
N GLY A 163 -4.13 -30.71 -2.07
CA GLY A 163 -3.68 -31.47 -0.90
C GLY A 163 -2.29 -32.11 -1.04
N SER A 164 -1.91 -32.61 -2.21
CA SER A 164 -0.57 -33.20 -2.45
C SER A 164 0.52 -32.14 -2.55
N VAL A 165 0.22 -31.01 -3.20
CA VAL A 165 1.13 -29.86 -3.35
C VAL A 165 1.38 -29.20 -1.98
N LEU A 166 0.33 -29.03 -1.17
CA LEU A 166 0.41 -28.47 0.17
C LEU A 166 1.29 -29.30 1.13
N LYS A 167 1.36 -30.63 0.94
CA LYS A 167 2.24 -31.48 1.74
C LYS A 167 3.73 -31.25 1.45
N ARG A 168 4.04 -30.79 0.23
CA ARG A 168 5.42 -30.51 -0.24
C ARG A 168 5.76 -29.02 -0.16
N ALA A 169 4.81 -28.18 0.25
CA ALA A 169 4.96 -26.74 0.23
C ALA A 169 5.96 -26.27 1.28
N VAL A 170 7.01 -25.59 0.83
CA VAL A 170 8.06 -25.05 1.69
C VAL A 170 7.64 -23.66 2.17
N TRP A 171 7.61 -23.50 3.48
CA TRP A 171 7.52 -22.21 4.14
C TRP A 171 8.93 -21.81 4.57
N ARG A 172 9.35 -20.59 4.21
CA ARG A 172 10.69 -20.12 4.55
C ARG A 172 10.80 -19.76 6.03
N GLU A 173 11.93 -20.08 6.64
CA GLU A 173 12.17 -19.90 8.08
C GLU A 173 12.16 -18.44 8.52
N ASP A 174 12.56 -17.49 7.67
CA ASP A 174 12.63 -16.04 7.93
C ASP A 174 11.51 -15.25 7.21
N MET A 175 10.37 -15.89 6.90
CA MET A 175 9.29 -15.27 6.14
C MET A 175 8.79 -13.94 6.73
N ASP A 176 8.67 -13.83 8.05
CA ASP A 176 8.24 -12.60 8.72
C ASP A 176 9.19 -11.41 8.46
N SER A 177 10.49 -11.64 8.60
CA SER A 177 11.55 -10.64 8.49
C SER A 177 11.84 -10.31 7.03
N PHE A 178 11.76 -11.30 6.14
CA PHE A 178 11.84 -11.03 4.70
C PHE A 178 10.69 -10.17 4.19
N LEU A 179 9.44 -10.43 4.62
CA LEU A 179 8.31 -9.61 4.19
C LEU A 179 8.48 -8.17 4.69
N LEU A 180 8.95 -8.00 5.93
CA LEU A 180 9.30 -6.69 6.48
C LEU A 180 10.31 -5.96 5.60
N GLU A 181 11.43 -6.63 5.30
CA GLU A 181 12.51 -6.09 4.49
C GLU A 181 12.03 -5.71 3.08
N LEU A 182 11.23 -6.57 2.47
CA LEU A 182 10.70 -6.34 1.14
C LEU A 182 9.70 -5.16 1.13
N MET A 183 8.83 -5.05 2.14
CA MET A 183 7.94 -3.89 2.29
C MET A 183 8.71 -2.58 2.47
N ARG A 184 9.75 -2.57 3.31
CA ARG A 184 10.64 -1.41 3.52
C ARG A 184 11.32 -1.01 2.23
N ARG A 185 11.95 -1.95 1.53
CA ARG A 185 12.61 -1.72 0.24
C ARG A 185 11.66 -1.10 -0.78
N ARG A 186 10.43 -1.62 -0.92
CA ARG A 186 9.43 -1.08 -1.86
C ARG A 186 9.00 0.35 -1.52
N ILE A 187 8.95 0.69 -0.24
CA ILE A 187 8.65 2.06 0.20
C ILE A 187 9.84 2.98 -0.10
N VAL A 188 11.07 2.55 0.16
CA VAL A 188 12.28 3.31 -0.20
C VAL A 188 12.33 3.56 -1.71
N GLU A 189 12.14 2.52 -2.54
CA GLU A 189 12.07 2.63 -4.00
C GLU A 189 10.97 3.63 -4.44
N GLY A 190 9.80 3.60 -3.80
CA GLY A 190 8.72 4.54 -4.08
C GLY A 190 9.03 5.98 -3.69
N LEU A 191 9.65 6.19 -2.52
CA LEU A 191 10.07 7.53 -2.06
C LEU A 191 11.15 8.12 -2.96
N LEU A 192 12.14 7.31 -3.37
CA LEU A 192 13.18 7.71 -4.31
C LEU A 192 12.58 8.06 -5.67
N TYR A 193 11.66 7.24 -6.19
CA TYR A 193 10.95 7.53 -7.44
C TYR A 193 10.23 8.88 -7.40
N PHE A 194 9.50 9.18 -6.32
CA PHE A 194 8.85 10.50 -6.20
C PHE A 194 9.84 11.63 -5.98
N SER A 195 10.96 11.41 -5.29
CA SER A 195 12.04 12.39 -5.18
C SER A 195 12.60 12.76 -6.54
N GLU A 196 12.96 11.76 -7.36
CA GLU A 196 13.48 11.98 -8.72
C GLU A 196 12.47 12.74 -9.60
N LEU A 197 11.17 12.44 -9.46
CA LEU A 197 10.12 13.18 -10.16
C LEU A 197 9.99 14.63 -9.69
N CYS A 198 10.18 14.90 -8.40
CA CYS A 198 10.20 16.27 -7.89
C CYS A 198 11.39 17.05 -8.48
N GLU A 199 12.55 16.41 -8.61
CA GLU A 199 13.76 17.02 -9.16
C GLU A 199 13.68 17.23 -10.68
N ARG A 200 13.16 16.25 -11.44
CA ARG A 200 13.11 16.31 -12.92
C ARG A 200 11.96 17.15 -13.46
N GLU A 201 10.79 17.06 -12.83
CA GLU A 201 9.54 17.64 -13.37
C GLU A 201 9.00 18.80 -12.51
N ASP A 202 9.75 19.28 -11.51
CA ASP A 202 9.35 20.32 -10.53
C ASP A 202 7.96 20.08 -9.91
N ARG A 203 7.61 18.80 -9.72
CA ARG A 203 6.30 18.42 -9.20
C ARG A 203 6.32 18.38 -7.69
N LYS A 204 5.30 18.98 -7.07
CA LYS A 204 5.12 19.03 -5.60
C LYS A 204 4.45 17.76 -5.06
N TYR A 205 5.12 16.60 -5.17
CA TYR A 205 4.67 15.35 -4.53
C TYR A 205 5.14 15.24 -3.09
N LEU A 206 6.41 15.59 -2.87
CA LEU A 206 7.06 15.72 -1.57
C LEU A 206 7.28 17.20 -1.32
N ILE A 207 6.67 17.73 -0.27
CA ILE A 207 6.85 19.13 0.14
C ILE A 207 7.60 19.10 1.47
N ARG A 208 8.78 19.73 1.51
CA ARG A 208 9.52 19.95 2.75
C ARG A 208 8.75 20.98 3.58
N CYS A 209 8.50 20.66 4.85
CA CYS A 209 7.87 21.56 5.79
C CYS A 209 8.86 21.87 6.92
N GLY A 210 9.01 23.14 7.27
CA GLY A 210 9.84 23.58 8.41
C GLY A 210 9.14 23.39 9.75
N SER A 211 7.80 23.44 9.77
CA SER A 211 7.00 23.31 10.99
C SER A 211 5.69 22.54 10.75
N TRP A 212 5.10 22.06 11.85
CA TRP A 212 3.79 21.42 11.83
C TRP A 212 2.65 22.37 11.42
N GLU A 213 2.84 23.68 11.58
CA GLU A 213 1.87 24.70 11.20
C GLU A 213 1.82 24.91 9.69
N GLU A 214 2.98 24.85 9.03
CA GLU A 214 3.07 24.95 7.57
C GLU A 214 2.26 23.85 6.86
N ILE A 215 2.23 22.65 7.46
CA ILE A 215 1.42 21.52 6.95
C ILE A 215 -0.08 21.89 6.88
N LYS A 216 -0.58 22.65 7.86
CA LYS A 216 -1.99 23.05 7.94
C LYS A 216 -2.38 24.03 6.81
N SER A 217 -1.40 24.70 6.19
CA SER A 217 -1.64 25.71 5.15
C SER A 217 -1.83 25.11 3.75
N HIS A 218 -1.31 23.91 3.48
CA HIS A 218 -1.36 23.31 2.14
C HIS A 218 -2.74 22.74 1.79
N ASP A 219 -3.21 22.89 0.54
CA ASP A 219 -4.51 22.34 0.09
C ASP A 219 -4.46 20.84 -0.23
N HIS A 220 -3.32 20.36 -0.75
CA HIS A 220 -3.17 18.95 -1.15
C HIS A 220 -2.47 18.15 -0.05
N ARG A 221 -3.27 17.39 0.70
CA ARG A 221 -2.81 16.62 1.86
C ARG A 221 -3.01 15.13 1.63
N GLY A 222 -2.01 14.33 1.96
CA GLY A 222 -2.10 12.86 2.00
C GLY A 222 -1.69 12.35 3.37
N CYS A 223 -0.38 12.23 3.59
CA CYS A 223 0.20 11.87 4.89
C CYS A 223 1.45 12.71 5.18
N VAL A 224 1.82 12.78 6.46
CA VAL A 224 3.03 13.45 6.93
C VAL A 224 4.12 12.40 7.17
N LEU A 225 5.32 12.68 6.71
CA LEU A 225 6.51 11.86 6.89
C LEU A 225 7.46 12.56 7.86
N TRP A 226 7.83 11.87 8.93
CA TRP A 226 8.79 12.35 9.92
C TRP A 226 10.07 11.51 9.84
N LEU A 227 11.21 12.17 9.59
CA LEU A 227 12.53 11.53 9.40
C LEU A 227 13.45 11.68 10.62
N GLY A 228 13.02 12.39 11.66
CA GLY A 228 13.85 12.72 12.82
C GLY A 228 13.85 14.21 13.10
N GLN A 229 14.57 14.63 14.14
CA GLN A 229 15.02 16.02 14.27
C GLN A 229 16.53 16.05 13.97
N ASP A 230 17.00 17.14 13.38
CA ASP A 230 18.43 17.42 13.36
C ASP A 230 18.89 17.70 14.79
N THR A 231 19.93 17.00 15.22
CA THR A 231 20.61 17.15 16.51
C THR A 231 21.22 18.55 16.73
N SER A 232 21.04 19.49 15.81
CA SER A 232 21.56 20.86 15.84
C SER A 232 20.52 21.94 16.18
N ALA A 233 19.23 21.60 16.32
CA ALA A 233 18.24 22.56 16.83
C ALA A 233 18.42 22.75 18.36
N PRO A 234 18.46 23.99 18.88
CA PRO A 234 18.67 24.22 20.31
C PRO A 234 17.58 23.50 21.11
N GLN A 235 18.01 22.62 22.01
CA GLN A 235 17.15 21.94 22.97
C GLN A 235 16.52 23.02 23.85
N VAL A 236 15.29 23.42 23.52
CA VAL A 236 14.43 24.09 24.48
C VAL A 236 14.03 23.03 25.50
N ASP A 237 14.25 23.33 26.78
CA ASP A 237 13.97 22.52 27.96
C ASP A 237 12.53 21.99 27.98
N ARG A 238 12.24 20.97 27.16
CA ARG A 238 11.06 20.13 27.27
C ARG A 238 11.50 18.84 27.95
N SER A 239 11.07 18.72 29.19
CA SER A 239 11.28 17.60 30.09
C SER A 239 10.60 16.31 29.61
N ASP A 240 10.87 15.80 28.41
CA ASP A 240 10.11 14.66 27.88
C ASP A 240 10.97 13.73 27.00
N GLN A 241 11.13 12.47 27.45
CA GLN A 241 11.72 11.37 26.69
C GLN A 241 11.05 11.15 25.31
N GLN A 242 9.86 11.74 25.07
CA GLN A 242 9.14 11.73 23.79
C GLN A 242 9.81 12.54 22.67
N ALA A 243 10.62 13.55 22.97
CA ALA A 243 11.28 14.36 21.93
C ALA A 243 12.33 13.55 21.15
N GLN A 244 12.97 12.56 21.78
CA GLN A 244 13.94 11.68 21.13
C GLN A 244 13.29 10.53 20.33
N THR A 245 12.09 10.07 20.72
CA THR A 245 11.43 8.91 20.09
C THR A 245 10.53 9.26 18.90
N GLY A 246 10.19 10.55 18.72
CA GLY A 246 9.35 11.02 17.63
C GLY A 246 7.86 10.69 17.79
N PRO A 247 7.02 10.93 16.76
CA PRO A 247 5.61 10.57 16.81
C PRO A 247 5.43 9.06 17.03
N GLY A 248 4.46 8.71 17.89
CA GLY A 248 4.13 7.33 18.25
C GLY A 248 3.54 6.52 17.09
N GLN A 249 3.29 5.22 17.34
CA GLN A 249 2.62 4.35 16.36
C GLN A 249 1.21 4.86 16.06
N LEU A 250 0.82 4.89 14.78
CA LEU A 250 -0.50 5.35 14.31
C LEU A 250 -0.82 6.80 14.70
N ALA A 251 0.21 7.64 14.82
CA ALA A 251 0.03 9.05 15.14
C ALA A 251 -0.78 9.78 14.04
N THR A 252 -1.63 10.71 14.48
CA THR A 252 -2.43 11.55 13.58
C THR A 252 -2.25 13.02 13.93
N LEU A 253 -2.21 13.85 12.88
CA LEU A 253 -2.25 15.31 12.99
C LEU A 253 -3.66 15.80 12.68
N ASP A 254 -4.28 16.46 13.65
CA ASP A 254 -5.58 17.09 13.48
C ASP A 254 -5.43 18.50 12.86
N ILE A 255 -6.27 18.79 11.88
CA ILE A 255 -6.33 20.07 11.19
C ILE A 255 -7.73 20.66 11.36
N GLU A 256 -7.77 21.82 12.01
CA GLU A 256 -8.99 22.56 12.29
C GLU A 256 -9.64 23.09 11.00
N GLY A 257 -10.97 23.09 10.96
CA GLY A 257 -11.76 23.73 9.90
C GLY A 257 -11.95 22.94 8.59
N GLY A 258 -11.34 21.76 8.43
CA GLY A 258 -11.47 20.94 7.22
C GLY A 258 -12.65 19.98 7.24
N ARG A 259 -13.67 20.16 6.38
CA ARG A 259 -14.73 19.14 6.15
C ARG A 259 -14.17 17.80 5.63
N PHE A 260 -13.02 17.83 4.96
CA PHE A 260 -12.30 16.66 4.45
C PHE A 260 -10.82 16.81 4.78
N GLY A 261 -10.15 15.71 5.15
CA GLY A 261 -8.73 15.74 5.48
C GLY A 261 -8.41 16.50 6.78
N GLY A 262 -9.38 16.54 7.71
CA GLY A 262 -9.20 17.11 9.05
C GLY A 262 -8.32 16.26 9.97
N LYS A 263 -7.96 15.03 9.56
CA LYS A 263 -6.98 14.17 10.24
C LYS A 263 -6.02 13.62 9.19
N LEU A 264 -4.71 13.76 9.43
CA LEU A 264 -3.65 13.21 8.59
C LEU A 264 -2.85 12.17 9.36
N ALA A 265 -2.50 11.04 8.75
CA ALA A 265 -1.52 10.13 9.34
C ALA A 265 -0.13 10.75 9.37
N VAL A 266 0.58 10.49 10.45
CA VAL A 266 1.97 10.86 10.66
C VAL A 266 2.79 9.59 10.75
N HIS A 267 3.62 9.34 9.74
CA HIS A 267 4.46 8.16 9.68
C HIS A 267 5.87 8.48 10.16
N ASN A 268 6.31 7.79 11.21
CA ASN A 268 7.67 7.85 11.72
C ASN A 268 8.58 6.94 10.88
N LEU A 269 9.27 7.52 9.89
CA LEU A 269 10.08 6.74 8.94
C LEU A 269 11.30 6.09 9.60
N ARG A 270 11.84 6.69 10.66
CA ARG A 270 12.94 6.11 11.43
C ARG A 270 12.54 4.76 12.03
N ASN A 271 11.37 4.70 12.65
CA ASN A 271 10.87 3.45 13.24
C ASN A 271 10.35 2.46 12.20
N LEU A 272 9.70 2.94 11.13
CA LEU A 272 9.09 2.09 10.11
C LEU A 272 10.14 1.43 9.21
N LEU A 273 11.08 2.22 8.67
CA LEU A 273 12.08 1.74 7.73
C LEU A 273 13.30 1.13 8.43
N GLY A 274 13.60 1.55 9.66
CA GLY A 274 14.86 1.25 10.32
C GLY A 274 15.98 2.17 9.86
N GLU A 275 17.10 2.14 10.59
CA GLU A 275 18.20 3.09 10.40
C GLU A 275 18.92 2.88 9.06
N ASP A 276 19.14 1.64 8.64
CA ASP A 276 19.84 1.30 7.39
C ASP A 276 19.10 1.84 6.15
N HIS A 277 17.80 1.58 6.06
CA HIS A 277 16.96 2.04 4.96
C HIS A 277 16.77 3.56 4.96
N LEU A 278 16.69 4.18 6.15
CA LEU A 278 16.61 5.63 6.28
C LEU A 278 17.93 6.31 5.84
N ALA A 279 19.08 5.75 6.25
CA ALA A 279 20.38 6.25 5.84
C ALA A 279 20.53 6.19 4.32
N ARG A 280 20.19 5.05 3.71
CA ARG A 280 20.17 4.88 2.24
C ARG A 280 19.25 5.88 1.55
N LEU A 281 18.07 6.12 2.11
CA LEU A 281 17.11 7.09 1.58
C LEU A 281 17.67 8.52 1.58
N LYS A 282 18.31 8.95 2.67
CA LYS A 282 18.94 10.27 2.79
C LYS A 282 20.19 10.42 1.91
N GLU A 283 20.94 9.35 1.70
CA GLU A 283 22.09 9.35 0.81
C GLU A 283 21.66 9.50 -0.66
N SER A 284 20.62 8.76 -1.05
CA SER A 284 20.20 8.65 -2.47
C SER A 284 19.29 9.78 -2.96
N SER A 285 18.64 10.53 -2.06
CA SER A 285 17.70 11.62 -2.41
C SER A 285 18.23 12.97 -1.96
N ASN A 286 18.28 13.96 -2.85
CA ASN A 286 18.67 15.31 -2.47
C ASN A 286 17.54 16.00 -1.66
N VAL A 287 16.29 15.79 -2.06
CA VAL A 287 15.10 16.38 -1.41
C VAL A 287 14.97 15.93 0.05
N LEU A 288 15.19 14.64 0.32
CA LEU A 288 15.00 14.04 1.64
C LEU A 288 16.22 14.16 2.54
N ARG A 289 17.38 14.57 2.01
CA ARG A 289 18.62 14.73 2.79
C ARG A 289 18.55 15.87 3.79
N GLU A 290 17.98 17.01 3.40
CA GLU A 290 18.04 18.25 4.16
C GLU A 290 16.81 18.51 5.04
N GLY A 291 15.81 17.62 5.01
CA GLY A 291 14.54 17.83 5.69
C GLY A 291 14.22 16.75 6.71
N ASN A 292 13.45 17.16 7.71
CA ASN A 292 13.01 16.32 8.82
C ASN A 292 11.52 16.01 8.77
N LEU A 293 10.76 16.85 8.08
CA LEU A 293 9.32 16.80 8.00
C LEU A 293 8.90 17.04 6.56
N PHE A 294 8.11 16.11 6.02
CA PHE A 294 7.61 16.21 4.65
C PHE A 294 6.12 15.92 4.59
N LEU A 295 5.43 16.62 3.71
CA LEU A 295 4.06 16.31 3.32
C LEU A 295 4.08 15.52 2.01
N LEU A 296 3.54 14.30 2.06
CA LEU A 296 3.29 13.47 0.89
C LEU A 296 1.85 13.69 0.44
N GLY A 297 1.66 14.24 -0.76
CA GLY A 297 0.34 14.61 -1.28
C GLY A 297 0.10 14.18 -2.73
N ARG A 298 -1.07 14.55 -3.27
CA ARG A 298 -1.55 14.26 -4.64
C ARG A 298 -2.03 12.80 -4.86
N ARG A 299 -2.77 12.59 -5.96
CA ARG A 299 -3.37 11.28 -6.31
C ARG A 299 -2.34 10.20 -6.62
N ARG A 300 -1.21 10.55 -7.27
CA ARG A 300 -0.20 9.56 -7.66
C ARG A 300 0.50 8.90 -6.46
N THR A 301 0.54 9.56 -5.31
CA THR A 301 1.23 9.05 -4.11
C THR A 301 0.33 8.15 -3.26
N VAL A 302 -0.96 7.99 -3.60
CA VAL A 302 -1.91 7.20 -2.80
C VAL A 302 -1.45 5.75 -2.64
N GLU A 303 -0.86 5.15 -3.68
CA GLU A 303 -0.33 3.79 -3.58
C GLU A 303 0.84 3.69 -2.60
N LEU A 304 1.71 4.70 -2.56
CA LEU A 304 2.80 4.76 -1.59
C LEU A 304 2.27 4.98 -0.16
N GLN A 305 1.25 5.84 0.00
CA GLN A 305 0.56 6.04 1.28
C GLN A 305 -0.05 4.73 1.80
N LEU A 306 -0.67 3.94 0.91
CA LEU A 306 -1.15 2.59 1.22
C LEU A 306 0.00 1.64 1.61
N LYS A 307 1.14 1.68 0.93
CA LYS A 307 2.30 0.84 1.32
C LYS A 307 2.83 1.22 2.69
N LEU A 308 2.97 2.52 2.97
CA LEU A 308 3.39 3.04 4.29
C LEU A 308 2.44 2.59 5.40
N TRP A 309 1.14 2.77 5.20
CA TRP A 309 0.16 2.38 6.20
C TRP A 309 0.09 0.86 6.39
N LYS A 310 0.26 0.07 5.31
CA LYS A 310 0.36 -1.38 5.42
C LYS A 310 1.59 -1.81 6.23
N LEU A 311 2.74 -1.17 6.02
CA LEU A 311 3.96 -1.42 6.81
C LEU A 311 3.77 -1.07 8.28
N GLU A 312 3.12 0.07 8.55
CA GLU A 312 2.81 0.47 9.92
C GLU A 312 1.92 -0.55 10.62
N GLY A 313 0.86 -1.02 9.97
CA GLY A 313 0.01 -2.10 10.48
C GLY A 313 0.74 -3.42 10.69
N TYR A 314 1.76 -3.71 9.87
CA TYR A 314 2.56 -4.93 9.95
C TYR A 314 3.49 -4.94 11.16
N VAL A 315 4.12 -3.80 11.48
CA VAL A 315 5.09 -3.64 12.59
C VAL A 315 4.40 -3.28 13.92
N ALA A 316 3.16 -2.78 13.87
CA ALA A 316 2.41 -2.35 15.05
C ALA A 316 2.38 -3.43 16.15
N ARG A 317 2.67 -3.00 17.39
CA ARG A 317 2.60 -3.84 18.59
C ARG A 317 1.34 -3.43 19.36
N PHE A 318 0.43 -4.37 19.56
CA PHE A 318 -0.80 -4.21 20.35
C PHE A 318 -0.80 -5.22 21.48
#